data_AF-A0A9E1TN80-F1
#
_entry.id   AF-A0A9E1TN80-F1
#
_cell.length_a   1.000
_cell.length_b   1.000
_cell.length_c   1.000
_cell.angle_alpha   90.00
_cell.angle_beta   90.00
_cell.angle_gamma   90.00
#
_symmetry.space_group_name_H-M   'P 1'
#
loop_
_entity.id
_entity.type
_entity.pdbx_description
1 polymer ?
#
loop_
_entity_poly.entity_id
_entity_poly.type
_entity_poly.pdbx_seq_one_letter_code
_entity_poly.pdbx_strand_id
1 'polypeptide(L)'
;MRNDAQCVIIGGGAMGVGLLYHLAHEGWTDTLLIEKGELTSGSTWHAAGLVPHFIGSLNMAKVHAYGAELYTTLEAETGMSTGWHG
;
A
#
# COMPACT_ATOMS: atom_id res chain seq x y z
N MET A 1 -1.57 -21.92 13.04
CA MET A 1 -2.41 -20.76 12.73
C MET A 1 -2.70 -20.03 14.02
N ARG A 2 -2.71 -18.69 14.00
CA ARG A 2 -3.23 -17.88 15.11
C ARG A 2 -4.75 -17.86 15.03
N ASN A 3 -5.44 -17.84 16.17
CA ASN A 3 -6.90 -17.88 16.24
C ASN A 3 -7.50 -16.51 16.58
N ASP A 4 -6.65 -15.52 16.83
CA ASP A 4 -6.96 -14.16 17.24
C ASP A 4 -5.87 -13.21 16.71
N ALA A 5 -6.25 -11.95 16.51
CA ALA A 5 -5.37 -10.83 16.16
C ALA A 5 -6.06 -9.51 16.54
N GLN A 6 -5.29 -8.49 16.91
CA GLN A 6 -5.78 -7.12 17.17
C GLN A 6 -6.44 -6.50 15.92
N CYS A 7 -5.89 -6.77 14.73
CA CYS A 7 -6.45 -6.30 13.47
C CYS A 7 -6.27 -7.33 12.35
N VAL A 8 -7.36 -7.59 11.61
CA VAL A 8 -7.35 -8.44 10.41
C VAL A 8 -7.71 -7.59 9.19
N ILE A 9 -6.79 -7.55 8.22
CA ILE A 9 -6.96 -6.87 6.92
C ILE A 9 -7.41 -7.92 5.90
N ILE A 10 -8.57 -7.70 5.28
CA ILE A 10 -9.14 -8.61 4.28
C ILE A 10 -8.90 -8.01 2.89
N GLY A 11 -7.97 -8.61 2.15
CA GLY A 11 -7.59 -8.22 0.79
C GLY A 11 -6.10 -7.84 0.66
N GLY A 12 -5.38 -8.55 -0.22
CA GLY A 12 -3.97 -8.40 -0.55
C GLY A 12 -3.70 -7.55 -1.80
N GLY A 13 -4.60 -6.62 -2.13
CA GLY A 13 -4.34 -5.58 -3.13
C GLY A 13 -3.44 -4.47 -2.58
N ALA A 14 -3.06 -3.51 -3.42
CA ALA A 14 -2.17 -2.40 -3.06
C ALA A 14 -2.63 -1.63 -1.79
N MET A 15 -3.93 -1.38 -1.64
CA MET A 15 -4.45 -0.70 -0.45
C MET A 15 -4.32 -1.52 0.84
N GLY A 16 -4.54 -2.83 0.77
CA GLY A 16 -4.46 -3.70 1.95
C GLY A 16 -3.02 -3.92 2.41
N VAL A 17 -2.10 -4.13 1.46
CA VAL A 17 -0.66 -4.22 1.75
C VAL A 17 -0.13 -2.86 2.23
N GLY A 18 -0.57 -1.75 1.62
CA GLY A 18 -0.20 -0.40 2.05
C GLY A 18 -0.65 -0.10 3.48
N LEU A 19 -1.87 -0.49 3.85
CA LEU A 19 -2.33 -0.37 5.24
C LEU A 19 -1.47 -1.21 6.19
N LEU A 20 -1.17 -2.46 5.85
CA LEU A 20 -0.32 -3.32 6.68
C LEU A 20 1.09 -2.72 6.85
N TYR A 21 1.68 -2.22 5.77
CA TYR A 21 2.98 -1.55 5.76
C TYR A 21 3.00 -0.37 6.74
N HIS A 22 1.99 0.51 6.71
CA HIS A 22 1.92 1.65 7.63
C HIS A 22 1.66 1.25 9.07
N LEU A 23 0.76 0.29 9.33
CA LEU A 23 0.51 -0.21 10.69
C LEU A 23 1.79 -0.79 11.31
N ALA A 24 2.55 -1.57 10.53
CA ALA A 24 3.82 -2.12 10.98
C ALA A 24 4.84 -1.01 11.31
N HIS A 25 4.93 0.04 10.49
CA HIS A 25 5.77 1.21 10.74
C HIS A 25 5.35 2.01 11.99
N GLU A 26 4.06 2.05 12.29
CA GLU A 26 3.50 2.62 13.52
C GLU A 26 3.65 1.69 14.74
N GLY A 27 4.39 0.59 14.61
CA GLY A 27 4.73 -0.32 15.71
C GLY A 27 3.68 -1.37 16.02
N TRP A 28 2.66 -1.54 15.17
CA TRP A 28 1.68 -2.61 15.36
C TRP A 28 2.33 -3.96 15.04
N THR A 29 2.31 -4.86 16.02
CA THR A 29 2.92 -6.21 15.91
C THR A 29 1.88 -7.32 15.79
N ASP A 30 0.62 -7.05 16.13
CA ASP A 30 -0.47 -8.02 16.11
C ASP A 30 -1.47 -7.79 14.98
N THR A 31 -0.97 -7.82 13.74
CA THR A 31 -1.76 -7.62 12.53
C THR A 31 -1.70 -8.86 11.63
N LEU A 32 -2.80 -9.15 10.93
CA LEU A 32 -2.89 -10.25 9.97
C LEU A 32 -3.50 -9.75 8.67
N LEU A 33 -2.90 -10.08 7.52
CA LEU A 33 -3.51 -9.87 6.21
C LEU A 33 -3.95 -11.21 5.63
N ILE A 34 -5.18 -11.27 5.14
CA ILE A 34 -5.75 -12.44 4.49
C ILE A 34 -6.18 -12.06 3.07
N GLU A 35 -5.64 -12.77 2.09
CA GLU A 35 -5.99 -12.66 0.68
C GLU A 35 -6.65 -13.97 0.22
N LYS A 36 -7.67 -13.86 -0.63
CA LYS A 36 -8.39 -15.00 -1.22
C LYS A 36 -7.50 -15.81 -2.15
N GLY A 37 -6.67 -15.14 -2.95
CA GLY A 37 -5.76 -15.74 -3.92
C GLY A 37 -4.31 -15.37 -3.66
N GLU A 38 -3.68 -14.77 -4.66
CA GLU A 38 -2.33 -14.21 -4.56
C GLU A 38 -2.40 -12.70 -4.34
N LEU A 39 -1.33 -12.12 -3.78
CA LEU A 39 -1.21 -10.67 -3.68
C LEU A 39 -1.42 -10.04 -5.06
N THR A 40 -2.07 -8.87 -5.08
CA THR A 40 -2.39 -8.09 -6.29
C THR A 40 -3.41 -8.71 -7.25
N SER A 41 -3.87 -9.96 -7.04
CA SER A 41 -4.74 -10.72 -7.95
C SER A 41 -6.13 -10.10 -8.23
N GLY A 42 -6.49 -9.03 -7.50
CA GLY A 42 -7.66 -8.18 -7.74
C GLY A 42 -7.42 -7.11 -8.82
N SER A 43 -7.84 -5.86 -8.57
CA SER A 43 -7.68 -4.78 -9.56
C SER A 43 -6.25 -4.24 -9.70
N THR A 44 -5.39 -4.52 -8.71
CA THR A 44 -4.03 -3.98 -8.66
C THR A 44 -3.17 -4.43 -9.84
N TRP A 45 -3.19 -5.71 -10.22
CA TRP A 45 -2.29 -6.22 -11.28
C TRP A 45 -2.55 -5.60 -12.66
N HIS A 46 -3.79 -5.21 -12.94
CA HIS A 46 -4.19 -4.66 -14.24
C HIS A 46 -4.34 -3.14 -14.25
N ALA A 47 -3.88 -2.46 -13.19
CA ALA A 47 -3.87 -1.00 -13.17
C ALA A 47 -2.82 -0.45 -14.16
N ALA A 48 -3.14 0.65 -14.84
CA ALA A 48 -2.20 1.31 -15.73
C ALA A 48 -1.03 2.00 -15.01
N GLY A 49 -1.06 2.10 -13.68
CA GLY A 49 0.04 2.65 -12.87
C GLY A 49 0.17 4.18 -12.84
N LEU A 50 -0.86 4.92 -13.27
CA LEU A 50 -0.84 6.39 -13.28
C LEU A 50 -0.95 6.97 -11.85
N VAL A 51 0.00 7.84 -11.47
CA VAL A 51 0.00 8.56 -10.18
C VAL A 51 -0.03 10.08 -10.43
N PRO A 52 -1.22 10.69 -10.63
CA PRO A 52 -1.33 12.11 -10.99
C PRO A 52 -1.22 13.04 -9.78
N HIS A 53 -0.59 14.20 -9.97
CA HIS A 53 -0.59 15.31 -8.99
C HIS A 53 -1.74 16.31 -9.16
N PHE A 54 -2.49 16.23 -10.27
CA PHE A 54 -3.62 17.12 -10.52
C PHE A 54 -4.91 16.52 -9.95
N ILE A 55 -5.54 17.22 -9.01
CA ILE A 55 -6.85 16.86 -8.47
C ILE A 55 -7.59 18.09 -7.96
N GLY A 56 -8.92 18.10 -8.06
CA GLY A 56 -9.75 19.28 -7.76
C GLY A 56 -9.93 19.59 -6.26
N SER A 57 -9.36 18.80 -5.36
CA SER A 57 -9.51 18.96 -3.90
C SER A 57 -8.15 19.01 -3.22
N LEU A 58 -7.93 20.03 -2.39
CA LEU A 58 -6.68 20.20 -1.63
C LEU A 58 -6.40 19.00 -0.70
N ASN A 59 -7.43 18.45 -0.07
CA ASN A 59 -7.26 17.29 0.82
C ASN A 59 -6.81 16.06 0.03
N MET A 60 -7.38 15.84 -1.16
CA MET A 60 -6.95 14.75 -2.03
C MET A 60 -5.56 14.99 -2.61
N ALA A 61 -5.20 16.24 -2.91
CA ALA A 61 -3.87 16.59 -3.39
C ALA A 61 -2.78 16.21 -2.37
N LYS A 62 -3.05 16.40 -1.07
CA LYS A 62 -2.14 15.95 0.00
C LYS A 62 -1.97 14.43 0.04
N VAL A 63 -3.05 13.66 -0.13
CA VAL A 63 -2.98 12.19 -0.17
C VAL A 63 -2.18 11.72 -1.40
N HIS A 64 -2.40 12.33 -2.56
CA HIS A 64 -1.66 12.02 -3.78
C HIS A 64 -0.17 12.38 -3.65
N ALA A 65 0.14 13.54 -3.07
CA ALA A 65 1.52 13.97 -2.83
C ALA A 65 2.26 12.98 -1.93
N TYR A 66 1.64 12.56 -0.83
CA TYR A 66 2.20 11.53 0.05
C TYR A 66 2.46 10.21 -0.69
N GLY A 67 1.50 9.72 -1.47
CA GLY A 67 1.66 8.47 -2.22
C GLY A 67 2.82 8.54 -3.23
N ALA A 68 2.95 9.65 -3.95
CA ALA A 68 4.06 9.87 -4.88
C ALA A 68 5.41 9.91 -4.15
N GLU A 69 5.51 10.66 -3.04
CA GLU A 69 6.73 10.73 -2.22
C GLU A 69 7.13 9.35 -1.70
N LEU A 70 6.19 8.58 -1.15
CA LEU A 70 6.45 7.23 -0.63
C LEU A 70 7.04 6.29 -1.69
N TYR A 71 6.52 6.31 -2.93
CA TYR A 71 7.05 5.43 -3.98
C TYR A 71 8.51 5.70 -4.33
N THR A 72 9.00 6.93 -4.11
CA THR A 72 10.42 7.28 -4.31
C THR A 72 11.34 6.76 -3.21
N THR A 73 10.82 6.43 -2.02
CA THR A 73 11.63 5.99 -0.87
C THR A 73 11.68 4.48 -0.72
N LEU A 74 10.65 3.76 -1.19
CA LEU A 74 10.50 2.32 -0.98
C LEU A 74 11.64 1.47 -1.53
N GLU A 75 12.27 1.86 -2.64
CA GLU A 75 13.41 1.09 -3.18
C GLU A 75 14.61 1.12 -2.24
N ALA A 76 14.89 2.28 -1.63
CA ALA A 76 15.96 2.41 -0.66
C ALA A 76 15.68 1.63 0.64
N GLU A 77 14.42 1.56 1.05
CA GLU A 77 14.00 0.86 2.26
C GLU A 77 13.98 -0.67 2.08
N THR A 78 13.44 -1.14 0.96
CA THR A 78 13.14 -2.57 0.75
C THR A 78 14.16 -3.28 -0.13
N GLY A 79 15.00 -2.53 -0.85
CA GLY A 79 15.89 -3.06 -1.89
C GLY A 79 15.16 -3.55 -3.15
N MET A 80 13.85 -3.30 -3.27
CA MET A 80 13.02 -3.70 -4.41
C MET A 80 12.60 -2.48 -5.20
N SER A 81 12.85 -2.48 -6.51
CA SER A 81 12.42 -1.37 -7.37
C SER A 81 10.90 -1.27 -7.44
N THR A 82 10.39 -0.04 -7.34
CA THR A 82 8.96 0.27 -7.48
C THR A 82 8.54 0.49 -8.93
N GLY A 83 9.49 0.59 -9.87
CA GLY A 83 9.21 1.00 -11.25
C GLY A 83 8.74 2.45 -11.37
N TRP A 84 9.07 3.30 -10.39
CA TRP A 84 8.69 4.72 -10.40
C TRP A 84 9.31 5.47 -11.59
N HIS A 85 8.47 6.20 -12.31
CA HIS A 85 8.85 7.09 -13.41
C HIS A 85 8.23 8.48 -13.16
N GLY A 86 9.00 9.39 -12.57
CA GLY A 86 8.57 10.74 -12.23
C GLY A 86 9.71 11.74 -12.25
#